data_AF-A0A6A5GYG6-F1
#
_entry.id   AF-A0A6A5GYG6-F1
#
_cell.length_a   1.000
_cell.length_b   1.000
_cell.length_c   1.000
_cell.angle_alpha   90.00
_cell.angle_beta   90.00
_cell.angle_gamma   90.00
#
_symmetry.space_group_name_H-M   'P 1'
#
loop_
_entity.id
_entity.type
_entity.pdbx_description
1 polymer ?
#
loop_
_entity_poly.entity_id
_entity_poly.type
_entity_poly.pdbx_seq_one_letter_code
_entity_poly.pdbx_strand_id
1 'polypeptide(L)'
;MLDDKTDDVEPVTTSASNKQETPQTTPARQLKHYEAGLEFRKLWNSVRKEDRSEFLIYIQLVSKHEEEKIEKEELERRRAHLKDESKEFQEMHEKKLLKCLGRYRSYVNRCHRLSGYRPNLKWQSTAEIEDELEGYYRLEQFDEFWKRLRKMESKISEMECFYFPYQIYFHEEDVVEFFVKKWNGLKKAVGNAKISVCN
;
A
#
# COMPACT_ATOMS: atom_id res chain seq x y z
N MET A 1 41.69 66.81 31.04
CA MET A 1 43.06 66.88 31.57
C MET A 1 43.03 66.39 33.00
N LEU A 2 43.37 65.12 33.19
CA LEU A 2 44.10 64.56 34.32
C LEU A 2 44.30 63.09 33.92
N ASP A 3 45.51 62.85 33.41
CA ASP A 3 46.07 61.55 33.09
C ASP A 3 46.18 60.69 34.35
N ASP A 4 45.99 59.38 34.20
CA ASP A 4 46.57 58.40 35.10
C ASP A 4 47.06 57.21 34.27
N LYS A 5 48.39 57.09 34.17
CA LYS A 5 49.16 55.90 33.78
C LYS A 5 49.75 55.40 35.12
N THR A 6 49.69 54.14 35.50
CA THR A 6 50.41 52.96 34.99
C THR A 6 49.83 51.76 35.80
N ASP A 7 49.99 50.46 35.50
CA ASP A 7 51.19 49.69 35.23
C ASP A 7 50.78 48.32 34.65
N ASP A 8 51.66 47.81 33.79
CA ASP A 8 51.67 46.45 33.24
C ASP A 8 51.83 45.40 34.36
N VAL A 9 50.90 44.44 34.40
CA VAL A 9 51.10 43.13 35.04
C VAL A 9 50.51 42.07 34.13
N GLU A 10 51.37 41.37 33.38
CA GLU A 10 51.00 40.08 32.80
C GLU A 10 50.81 39.04 33.91
N PRO A 11 49.90 38.08 33.72
CA PRO A 11 50.35 36.71 33.95
C PRO A 11 49.88 35.71 32.89
N VAL A 12 50.86 35.01 32.34
CA VAL A 12 50.97 33.55 32.22
C VAL A 12 49.75 32.77 31.72
N THR A 13 49.95 32.21 30.53
CA THR A 13 49.23 31.11 29.89
C THR A 13 49.07 29.87 30.79
N THR A 14 47.85 29.35 30.91
CA THR A 14 47.62 27.90 30.99
C THR A 14 46.21 27.52 30.51
N SER A 15 46.19 26.94 29.31
CA SER A 15 45.35 25.86 28.79
C SER A 15 44.19 25.32 29.65
N ALA A 16 43.00 25.27 29.05
CA ALA A 16 42.29 24.03 28.74
C ALA A 16 41.06 24.32 27.87
N SER A 17 41.24 24.23 26.55
CA SER A 17 40.14 24.13 25.59
C SER A 17 39.45 22.78 25.78
N ASN A 18 38.27 22.78 26.38
CA ASN A 18 37.36 21.64 26.34
C ASN A 18 36.17 22.00 25.45
N LYS A 19 36.43 22.14 24.14
CA LYS A 19 35.36 22.07 23.14
C LYS A 19 35.08 20.60 22.88
N GLN A 20 34.02 20.12 23.50
CA GLN A 20 33.38 18.86 23.18
C GLN A 20 32.80 18.99 21.77
N GLU A 21 33.56 18.58 20.75
CA GLU A 21 33.09 18.50 19.38
C GLU A 21 32.02 17.40 19.30
N THR A 22 30.76 17.81 19.24
CA THR A 22 29.69 16.98 18.68
C THR A 22 30.14 16.49 17.30
N PRO A 23 30.13 15.18 17.01
CA PRO A 23 30.54 14.68 15.71
C PRO A 23 29.62 15.28 14.66
N GLN A 24 30.16 16.23 13.89
CA GLN A 24 29.49 16.73 12.69
C GLN A 24 29.22 15.52 11.82
N THR A 25 27.94 15.18 11.68
CA THR A 25 27.52 14.16 10.73
C THR A 25 27.65 14.77 9.35
N THR A 26 28.84 14.66 8.76
CA THR A 26 29.08 15.03 7.38
C THR A 26 28.08 14.26 6.51
N PRO A 27 27.34 14.91 5.60
CA PRO A 27 26.40 14.20 4.73
C PRO A 27 27.17 13.11 3.97
N ALA A 28 26.72 11.87 4.11
CA ALA A 28 27.37 10.73 3.48
C ALA A 28 27.43 10.96 1.97
N ARG A 29 28.64 10.88 1.40
CA ARG A 29 28.86 10.99 -0.04
C ARG A 29 28.01 9.93 -0.75
N GLN A 30 27.21 10.34 -1.74
CA GLN A 30 26.51 9.38 -2.59
C GLN A 30 27.54 8.61 -3.44
N LEU A 31 27.59 7.30 -3.23
CA LEU A 31 28.50 6.40 -3.94
C LEU A 31 27.81 5.85 -5.19
N LYS A 32 28.57 5.68 -6.27
CA LYS A 32 28.10 4.91 -7.42
C LYS A 32 28.06 3.42 -7.08
N HIS A 33 27.19 2.65 -7.75
CA HIS A 33 26.99 1.22 -7.48
C HIS A 33 28.30 0.42 -7.34
N TYR A 34 29.26 0.61 -8.25
CA TYR A 34 30.55 -0.08 -8.21
C TYR A 34 31.41 0.32 -6.99
N GLU A 35 31.45 1.61 -6.65
CA GLU A 35 32.20 2.13 -5.50
C GLU A 35 31.58 1.63 -4.19
N ALA A 36 30.24 1.62 -4.09
CA ALA A 36 29.51 1.07 -2.97
C ALA A 36 29.77 -0.43 -2.79
N GLY A 37 29.84 -1.20 -3.89
CA GLY A 37 30.19 -2.61 -3.84
C GLY A 37 31.62 -2.88 -3.35
N LEU A 38 32.57 -2.00 -3.67
CA LEU A 38 33.94 -2.08 -3.16
C LEU A 38 34.03 -1.75 -1.67
N GLU A 39 33.33 -0.71 -1.23
CA GLU A 39 33.20 -0.32 0.18
C GLU A 39 32.56 -1.44 1.00
N PHE A 40 31.45 -2.00 0.49
CA PHE A 40 30.77 -3.14 1.09
C PHE A 40 31.70 -4.36 1.23
N ARG A 41 32.50 -4.67 0.20
CA ARG A 41 33.47 -5.77 0.27
C ARG A 41 34.54 -5.55 1.33
N LYS A 42 35.03 -4.32 1.48
CA LYS A 42 35.99 -3.96 2.55
C LYS A 42 35.34 -4.14 3.92
N LEU A 43 34.11 -3.65 4.09
CA LEU A 43 33.34 -3.77 5.31
C LEU A 43 33.10 -5.25 5.66
N TRP A 44 32.61 -6.06 4.71
CA TRP A 44 32.41 -7.49 4.85
C TRP A 44 33.67 -8.24 5.34
N ASN A 45 34.83 -7.89 4.80
CA ASN A 45 36.09 -8.52 5.20
C ASN A 45 36.54 -8.12 6.60
N SER A 46 36.08 -6.96 7.11
CA SER A 46 36.32 -6.52 8.48
C SER A 46 35.36 -7.14 9.52
N VAL A 47 34.22 -7.69 9.09
CA VAL A 47 33.29 -8.41 9.96
C VAL A 47 33.91 -9.75 10.39
N ARG A 48 33.88 -10.01 11.71
CA ARG A 48 34.32 -11.28 12.32
C ARG A 48 33.56 -12.45 11.68
N LYS A 49 34.23 -13.59 11.49
CA LYS A 49 33.65 -14.71 10.72
C LYS A 49 32.36 -15.22 11.35
N GLU A 50 32.28 -15.20 12.66
CA GLU A 50 31.18 -15.68 13.48
C GLU A 50 29.93 -14.78 13.34
N ASP A 51 30.13 -13.48 13.14
CA ASP A 51 29.06 -12.46 13.09
C ASP A 51 28.54 -12.20 11.66
N ARG A 52 29.17 -12.82 10.64
CA ARG A 52 28.86 -12.57 9.22
C ARG A 52 27.44 -12.95 8.83
N SER A 53 26.89 -14.01 9.40
CA SER A 53 25.50 -14.43 9.16
C SER A 53 24.51 -13.38 9.65
N GLU A 54 24.69 -12.89 10.88
CA GLU A 54 23.86 -11.84 11.47
C GLU A 54 23.97 -10.53 10.69
N PHE A 55 25.18 -10.18 10.24
CA PHE A 55 25.41 -9.02 9.40
C PHE A 55 24.64 -9.11 8.06
N LEU A 56 24.61 -10.27 7.40
CA LEU A 56 23.80 -10.47 6.19
C LEU A 56 22.30 -10.36 6.46
N ILE A 57 21.82 -10.92 7.58
CA ILE A 57 20.42 -10.82 7.98
C ILE A 57 20.04 -9.33 8.17
N TYR A 58 20.90 -8.56 8.82
CA TYR A 58 20.69 -7.13 9.00
C TYR A 58 20.62 -6.39 7.67
N ILE A 59 21.53 -6.67 6.72
CA ILE A 59 21.50 -6.05 5.39
C ILE A 59 20.19 -6.38 4.66
N GLN A 60 19.76 -7.64 4.67
CA GLN A 60 18.49 -8.05 4.05
C GLN A 60 17.30 -7.31 4.67
N LEU A 61 17.30 -7.14 5.99
CA LEU A 61 16.25 -6.43 6.71
C LEU A 61 16.21 -4.94 6.33
N VAL A 62 17.38 -4.29 6.24
CA VAL A 62 17.48 -2.89 5.79
C VAL A 62 17.06 -2.74 4.34
N SER A 63 17.48 -3.64 3.44
CA SER A 63 17.05 -3.63 2.04
C SER A 63 15.54 -3.73 1.92
N LYS A 64 14.90 -4.64 2.67
CA LYS A 64 13.45 -4.79 2.69
C LYS A 64 12.74 -3.53 3.18
N HIS A 65 13.24 -2.92 4.25
CA HIS A 65 12.65 -1.67 4.78
C HIS A 65 12.79 -0.50 3.80
N GLU A 66 13.89 -0.44 3.03
CA GLU A 66 14.06 0.59 2.00
C GLU A 66 13.09 0.37 0.82
N GLU A 67 12.86 -0.88 0.41
CA GLU A 67 11.83 -1.21 -0.59
C GLU A 67 10.43 -0.80 -0.12
N GLU A 68 10.04 -1.16 1.11
CA GLU A 68 8.75 -0.77 1.71
C GLU A 68 8.61 0.76 1.80
N LYS A 69 9.70 1.48 2.09
CA LYS A 69 9.71 2.94 2.15
C LYS A 69 9.53 3.57 0.77
N ILE A 70 10.22 3.07 -0.26
CA ILE A 70 10.07 3.53 -1.64
C ILE A 70 8.63 3.32 -2.12
N GLU A 71 8.07 2.14 -1.84
CA GLU A 71 6.68 1.81 -2.18
C GLU A 71 5.70 2.77 -1.49
N LYS A 72 5.91 3.05 -0.20
CA LYS A 72 5.09 4.00 0.55
C LYS A 72 5.19 5.44 0.02
N GLU A 73 6.38 5.91 -0.30
CA GLU A 73 6.58 7.24 -0.90
C GLU A 73 5.93 7.36 -2.29
N GLU A 74 5.99 6.29 -3.09
CA GLU A 74 5.33 6.25 -4.37
C GLU A 74 3.80 6.25 -4.21
N LEU A 75 3.28 5.50 -3.24
CA LEU A 75 1.86 5.47 -2.89
C LEU A 75 1.36 6.83 -2.39
N GLU A 76 2.16 7.54 -1.59
CA GLU A 76 1.85 8.92 -1.18
C GLU A 76 1.84 9.90 -2.36
N ARG A 77 2.81 9.80 -3.29
CA ARG A 77 2.79 10.59 -4.53
C ARG A 77 1.56 10.29 -5.38
N ARG A 78 1.19 9.01 -5.50
CA ARG A 78 -0.02 8.58 -6.21
C ARG A 78 -1.29 9.12 -5.53
N ARG A 79 -1.37 9.08 -4.20
CA ARG A 79 -2.48 9.67 -3.43
C ARG A 79 -2.58 11.19 -3.58
N ALA A 80 -1.45 11.89 -3.71
CA ALA A 80 -1.44 13.32 -3.96
C ALA A 80 -2.07 13.67 -5.32
N HIS A 81 -1.79 12.88 -6.37
CA HIS A 81 -2.42 13.06 -7.68
C HIS A 81 -3.95 12.90 -7.63
N LEU A 82 -4.45 11.90 -6.88
CA LEU A 82 -5.89 11.71 -6.66
C LEU A 82 -6.53 12.90 -5.93
N LYS A 83 -5.81 13.57 -5.02
CA LYS A 83 -6.31 14.74 -4.29
C LYS A 83 -6.53 15.97 -5.19
N ASP A 84 -5.76 16.08 -6.26
CA ASP A 84 -5.86 17.17 -7.24
C ASP A 84 -6.96 16.93 -8.29
N GLU A 85 -7.53 15.72 -8.34
CA GLU A 85 -8.64 15.39 -9.24
C GLU A 85 -9.99 15.95 -8.74
N SER A 86 -10.96 16.03 -9.66
CA SER A 86 -12.32 16.48 -9.36
C SER A 86 -12.92 15.73 -8.17
N LYS A 87 -13.64 16.46 -7.31
CA LYS A 87 -14.42 15.89 -6.20
C LYS A 87 -15.33 14.74 -6.64
N GLU A 88 -15.94 14.85 -7.82
CA GLU A 88 -16.79 13.79 -8.38
C GLU A 88 -16.00 12.51 -8.69
N PHE A 89 -14.76 12.64 -9.15
CA PHE A 89 -13.90 11.49 -9.41
C PHE A 89 -13.50 10.81 -8.11
N GLN A 90 -13.10 11.58 -7.10
CA GLN A 90 -12.76 11.05 -5.77
C GLN A 90 -13.93 10.30 -5.14
N GLU A 91 -15.13 10.88 -5.16
CA GLU A 91 -16.34 10.22 -4.66
C GLU A 91 -16.65 8.92 -5.41
N MET A 92 -16.48 8.91 -6.75
CA MET A 92 -16.65 7.71 -7.56
C MET A 92 -15.61 6.64 -7.29
N HIS A 93 -14.36 7.04 -7.08
CA HIS A 93 -13.24 6.16 -6.75
C HIS A 93 -13.46 5.50 -5.39
N GLU A 94 -13.72 6.29 -4.34
CA GLU A 94 -13.99 5.80 -2.98
C GLU A 94 -15.19 4.84 -2.97
N LYS A 95 -16.25 5.18 -3.71
CA LYS A 95 -17.42 4.31 -3.85
C LYS A 95 -17.08 2.97 -4.52
N LYS A 96 -16.25 2.96 -5.56
CA LYS A 96 -15.80 1.72 -6.21
C LYS A 96 -14.90 0.91 -5.30
N LEU A 97 -13.99 1.55 -4.58
CA LEU A 97 -13.09 0.93 -3.59
C LEU A 97 -13.90 0.20 -2.51
N LEU A 98 -14.79 0.92 -1.82
CA LEU A 98 -15.63 0.34 -0.77
C LEU A 98 -16.49 -0.81 -1.28
N LYS A 99 -17.04 -0.68 -2.50
CA LYS A 99 -17.82 -1.75 -3.13
C LYS A 99 -16.97 -3.00 -3.38
N CYS A 100 -15.77 -2.85 -3.94
CA CYS A 100 -14.85 -3.96 -4.20
C CYS A 100 -14.43 -4.66 -2.91
N LEU A 101 -14.11 -3.89 -1.87
CA LEU A 101 -13.73 -4.41 -0.56
C LEU A 101 -14.86 -5.14 0.16
N GLY A 102 -16.06 -4.56 0.19
CA GLY A 102 -17.24 -5.19 0.78
C GLY A 102 -17.51 -6.56 0.15
N ARG A 103 -17.50 -6.60 -1.19
CA ARG A 103 -17.70 -7.84 -1.95
C ARG A 103 -16.59 -8.86 -1.69
N TYR A 104 -15.33 -8.42 -1.64
CA TYR A 104 -14.21 -9.33 -1.37
C TYR A 104 -14.28 -9.94 0.04
N ARG A 105 -14.63 -9.14 1.05
CA ARG A 105 -14.84 -9.64 2.42
C ARG A 105 -15.97 -10.68 2.46
N SER A 106 -17.06 -10.46 1.73
CA SER A 106 -18.13 -11.44 1.55
C SER A 106 -17.61 -12.75 0.93
N TYR A 107 -16.81 -12.66 -0.13
CA TYR A 107 -16.14 -13.81 -0.74
C TYR A 107 -15.24 -14.57 0.25
N VAL A 108 -14.40 -13.88 1.02
CA VAL A 108 -13.52 -14.49 2.04
C VAL A 108 -14.34 -15.25 3.09
N ASN A 109 -15.44 -14.68 3.57
CA ASN A 109 -16.34 -15.36 4.51
C ASN A 109 -16.89 -16.67 3.93
N ARG A 110 -17.26 -16.70 2.65
CA ARG A 110 -17.72 -17.92 1.97
C ARG A 110 -16.60 -18.97 1.89
N CYS A 111 -15.39 -18.54 1.54
CA CYS A 111 -14.22 -19.40 1.52
C CYS A 111 -13.91 -20.00 2.89
N HIS A 112 -14.01 -19.21 3.97
CA HIS A 112 -13.84 -19.72 5.33
C HIS A 112 -14.82 -20.85 5.66
N ARG A 113 -16.09 -20.72 5.29
CA ARG A 113 -17.09 -21.79 5.50
C ARG A 113 -16.75 -23.06 4.72
N LEU A 114 -16.28 -22.92 3.48
CA LEU A 114 -15.89 -24.06 2.65
C LEU A 114 -14.57 -24.71 3.07
N SER A 115 -13.71 -23.99 3.80
CA SER A 115 -12.39 -24.50 4.17
C SER A 115 -12.45 -25.79 5.01
N GLY A 116 -13.51 -25.97 5.79
CA GLY A 116 -13.79 -27.23 6.52
C GLY A 116 -14.03 -28.45 5.62
N TYR A 117 -14.46 -28.24 4.37
CA TYR A 117 -14.70 -29.29 3.37
C TYR A 117 -13.58 -29.37 2.33
N ARG A 118 -12.87 -28.25 2.09
CA ARG A 118 -11.74 -28.13 1.17
C ARG A 118 -10.56 -27.44 1.87
N PRO A 119 -9.71 -28.21 2.60
CA PRO A 119 -8.56 -27.65 3.33
C PRO A 119 -7.53 -26.95 2.44
N ASN A 120 -7.46 -27.33 1.16
CA ASN A 120 -6.55 -26.74 0.18
C ASN A 120 -7.12 -25.50 -0.53
N LEU A 121 -8.30 -25.03 -0.13
CA LEU A 121 -8.87 -23.80 -0.67
C LEU A 121 -8.01 -22.62 -0.21
N LYS A 122 -7.49 -21.86 -1.18
CA LYS A 122 -6.66 -20.68 -0.92
C LYS A 122 -7.34 -19.45 -1.49
N TRP A 123 -7.21 -18.34 -0.78
CA TRP A 123 -7.61 -17.00 -1.20
C TRP A 123 -6.57 -16.00 -0.71
N GLN A 124 -6.52 -14.83 -1.35
CA GLN A 124 -5.63 -13.75 -0.90
C GLN A 124 -6.13 -13.17 0.42
N SER A 125 -5.23 -12.68 1.25
CA SER A 125 -5.64 -12.02 2.49
C SER A 125 -6.42 -10.73 2.18
N THR A 126 -7.28 -10.33 3.11
CA THR A 126 -8.03 -9.07 2.95
C THR A 126 -7.09 -7.87 2.90
N ALA A 127 -6.00 -7.89 3.67
CA ALA A 127 -4.98 -6.83 3.66
C ALA A 127 -4.30 -6.69 2.29
N GLU A 128 -3.86 -7.80 1.67
CA GLU A 128 -3.25 -7.75 0.33
C GLU A 128 -4.20 -7.17 -0.72
N ILE A 129 -5.50 -7.45 -0.63
CA ILE A 129 -6.50 -6.88 -1.54
C ILE A 129 -6.79 -5.41 -1.21
N GLU A 130 -6.80 -5.02 0.06
CA GLU A 130 -6.89 -3.63 0.47
C GLU A 130 -5.74 -2.81 -0.12
N ASP A 131 -4.51 -3.28 0.04
CA ASP A 131 -3.32 -2.63 -0.52
C ASP A 131 -3.38 -2.57 -2.06
N GLU A 132 -3.78 -3.66 -2.74
CA GLU A 132 -3.95 -3.69 -4.20
C GLU A 132 -4.95 -2.63 -4.68
N LEU A 133 -6.12 -2.56 -4.03
CA LEU A 133 -7.23 -1.69 -4.43
C LEU A 133 -6.96 -0.22 -4.08
N GLU A 134 -6.30 0.06 -2.96
CA GLU A 134 -5.84 1.41 -2.61
C GLU A 134 -4.80 1.93 -3.61
N GLY A 135 -4.02 1.03 -4.22
CA GLY A 135 -3.08 1.35 -5.28
C GLY A 135 -3.71 1.70 -6.63
N TYR A 136 -5.02 1.51 -6.81
CA TYR A 136 -5.70 1.81 -8.07
C TYR A 136 -5.92 3.32 -8.24
N TYR A 137 -5.67 3.80 -9.45
CA TYR A 137 -5.79 5.22 -9.83
C TYR A 137 -6.77 5.41 -10.99
N ARG A 138 -7.09 4.33 -11.72
CA ARG A 138 -8.06 4.33 -12.82
C ARG A 138 -9.31 3.57 -12.42
N LEU A 139 -10.47 4.13 -12.75
CA LEU A 139 -11.76 3.49 -12.47
C LEU A 139 -11.91 2.13 -13.18
N GLU A 140 -11.21 1.92 -14.29
CA GLU A 140 -11.19 0.68 -15.06
C GLU A 140 -10.50 -0.46 -14.30
N GLN A 141 -9.49 -0.15 -13.47
CA GLN A 141 -8.79 -1.17 -12.67
C GLN A 141 -9.75 -1.85 -11.68
N PHE A 142 -10.65 -1.07 -11.08
CA PHE A 142 -11.74 -1.60 -10.25
C PHE A 142 -12.67 -2.51 -11.06
N ASP A 143 -12.96 -2.18 -12.32
CA ASP A 143 -13.82 -3.02 -13.17
C ASP A 143 -13.13 -4.35 -13.56
N GLU A 144 -11.81 -4.32 -13.76
CA GLU A 144 -11.00 -5.53 -13.97
C GLU A 144 -10.96 -6.41 -12.72
N PHE A 145 -10.71 -5.82 -11.55
CA PHE A 145 -10.81 -6.50 -10.28
C PHE A 145 -12.19 -7.13 -10.09
N TRP A 146 -13.26 -6.38 -10.37
CA TRP A 146 -14.63 -6.88 -10.25
C TRP A 146 -14.88 -8.10 -11.16
N LYS A 147 -14.36 -8.09 -12.39
CA LYS A 147 -14.42 -9.25 -13.29
C LYS A 147 -13.65 -10.44 -12.74
N ARG A 148 -12.46 -10.22 -12.16
CA ARG A 148 -11.66 -11.26 -11.49
C ARG A 148 -12.42 -11.85 -10.31
N LEU A 149 -12.99 -11.00 -9.46
CA LEU A 149 -13.78 -11.38 -8.29
C LEU A 149 -14.98 -12.25 -8.68
N ARG A 150 -15.76 -11.85 -9.69
CA ARG A 150 -16.90 -12.66 -10.16
C ARG A 150 -16.50 -14.07 -10.63
N LYS A 151 -15.32 -14.22 -11.24
CA LYS A 151 -14.81 -15.55 -11.61
C LYS A 151 -14.47 -16.38 -10.37
N MET A 152 -13.89 -15.76 -9.33
CA MET A 152 -13.62 -16.43 -8.07
C MET A 152 -14.91 -16.84 -7.36
N GLU A 153 -15.88 -15.93 -7.28
CA GLU A 153 -17.20 -16.20 -6.69
C GLU A 153 -17.94 -17.33 -7.41
N SER A 154 -17.89 -17.38 -8.74
CA SER A 154 -18.53 -18.46 -9.49
C SER A 154 -18.02 -19.84 -9.10
N LYS A 155 -16.71 -19.98 -8.86
CA LYS A 155 -16.10 -21.25 -8.43
C LYS A 155 -16.55 -21.62 -7.02
N ILE A 156 -16.64 -20.65 -6.13
CA ILE A 156 -17.14 -20.85 -4.76
C ILE A 156 -18.61 -21.23 -4.76
N SER A 157 -19.44 -20.58 -5.58
CA SER A 157 -20.86 -20.91 -5.73
C SER A 157 -21.06 -22.35 -6.18
N GLU A 158 -20.25 -22.83 -7.14
CA GLU A 158 -20.32 -24.23 -7.59
C GLU A 158 -20.00 -25.22 -6.46
N MET A 159 -18.99 -24.91 -5.63
CA MET A 159 -18.67 -25.72 -4.46
C MET A 159 -19.76 -25.65 -3.38
N GLU A 160 -20.32 -24.47 -3.12
CA GLU A 160 -21.41 -24.30 -2.17
C GLU A 160 -22.65 -25.08 -2.61
N CYS A 161 -22.98 -25.11 -3.90
CA CYS A 161 -24.06 -25.95 -4.43
C CYS A 161 -23.80 -27.45 -4.21
N PHE A 162 -22.54 -27.88 -4.23
CA PHE A 162 -22.18 -29.28 -4.00
C PHE A 162 -22.25 -29.67 -2.52
N TYR A 163 -21.69 -28.86 -1.62
CA TYR A 163 -21.63 -29.17 -0.18
C TYR A 163 -22.86 -28.72 0.62
N PHE A 164 -23.60 -27.72 0.12
CA PHE A 164 -24.78 -27.14 0.76
C PHE A 164 -25.98 -27.10 -0.21
N PRO A 165 -26.41 -28.23 -0.81
CA PRO A 165 -27.37 -28.27 -1.91
C PRO A 165 -28.78 -27.73 -1.56
N TYR A 166 -29.10 -27.58 -0.28
CA TYR A 166 -30.40 -27.06 0.20
C TYR A 166 -30.32 -25.65 0.78
N GLN A 167 -29.15 -25.00 0.74
CA GLN A 167 -29.00 -23.61 1.16
C GLN A 167 -29.01 -22.71 -0.07
N ILE A 168 -30.09 -21.96 -0.24
CA ILE A 168 -30.14 -20.89 -1.24
C ILE A 168 -29.43 -19.68 -0.65
N TYR A 169 -28.24 -19.37 -1.16
CA TYR A 169 -27.51 -18.19 -0.77
C TYR A 169 -27.90 -17.01 -1.66
N PHE A 170 -28.61 -16.05 -1.07
CA PHE A 170 -28.77 -14.72 -1.66
C PHE A 170 -27.80 -13.78 -0.97
N HIS A 171 -26.83 -13.25 -1.70
CA HIS A 171 -26.00 -12.16 -1.19
C HIS A 171 -26.76 -10.86 -1.41
N GLU A 172 -26.86 -10.03 -0.38
CA GLU A 172 -27.61 -8.77 -0.42
C GLU A 172 -27.19 -7.88 -1.60
N GLU A 173 -25.89 -7.82 -1.87
CA GLU A 173 -25.31 -7.13 -3.02
C GLU A 173 -25.74 -7.72 -4.38
N ASP A 174 -25.95 -9.05 -4.48
CA ASP A 174 -26.45 -9.68 -5.72
C ASP A 174 -27.92 -9.32 -5.97
N VAL A 175 -28.70 -9.26 -4.90
CA VAL A 175 -30.12 -8.85 -4.97
C VAL A 175 -30.19 -7.40 -5.42
N VAL A 176 -29.42 -6.50 -4.79
CA VAL A 176 -29.35 -5.08 -5.17
C VAL A 176 -28.85 -4.92 -6.60
N GLU A 177 -27.78 -5.62 -7.02
CA GLU A 177 -27.29 -5.58 -8.40
C GLU A 177 -28.34 -6.07 -9.40
N PHE A 178 -29.04 -7.14 -9.09
CA PHE A 178 -30.12 -7.68 -9.92
C PHE A 178 -31.25 -6.66 -10.09
N PHE A 179 -31.71 -6.07 -8.99
CA PHE A 179 -32.76 -5.04 -9.03
C PHE A 179 -32.30 -3.80 -9.80
N VAL A 180 -31.11 -3.29 -9.56
CA VAL A 180 -30.55 -2.13 -10.28
C VAL A 180 -30.44 -2.44 -11.78
N LYS A 181 -29.95 -3.63 -12.16
CA LYS A 181 -29.84 -4.04 -13.57
C LYS A 181 -31.21 -4.14 -14.24
N LYS A 182 -32.20 -4.76 -13.58
CA LYS A 182 -33.57 -4.88 -14.09
C LYS A 182 -34.24 -3.50 -14.21
N TRP A 183 -34.08 -2.65 -13.20
CA TRP A 183 -34.61 -1.29 -13.18
C TRP A 183 -34.02 -0.41 -14.29
N ASN A 184 -32.70 -0.47 -14.49
CA ASN A 184 -32.03 0.25 -15.58
C ASN A 184 -32.49 -0.26 -16.95
N GLY A 185 -32.69 -1.57 -17.11
CA GLY A 185 -33.29 -2.16 -18.32
C GLY A 185 -34.69 -1.64 -18.59
N LEU A 186 -35.54 -1.59 -17.55
CA LEU A 186 -36.90 -1.05 -17.64
C LEU A 186 -36.89 0.45 -18.00
N LYS A 187 -36.05 1.26 -17.34
CA LYS A 187 -35.90 2.69 -17.67
C LYS A 187 -35.51 2.90 -19.14
N LYS A 188 -34.58 2.09 -19.66
CA LYS A 188 -34.16 2.17 -21.07
C LYS A 188 -35.30 1.79 -22.01
N ALA A 189 -36.06 0.74 -21.70
CA ALA A 189 -37.23 0.34 -22.49
C ALA A 189 -38.32 1.44 -22.50
N VAL A 190 -38.61 2.05 -21.34
CA VAL A 190 -39.58 3.15 -21.22
C VAL A 190 -39.12 4.39 -21.96
N GLY A 191 -37.83 4.75 -21.87
CA GLY A 191 -37.25 5.87 -22.62
C GLY A 191 -37.36 5.66 -24.14
N ASN A 192 -37.03 4.47 -24.62
CA ASN A 192 -37.15 4.12 -26.04
C ASN A 192 -38.61 4.12 -26.52
N ALA A 193 -39.55 3.62 -25.71
CA ALA A 193 -40.98 3.65 -26.01
C ALA A 193 -41.51 5.09 -26.10
N LYS A 194 -41.04 5.98 -25.22
CA LYS A 194 -41.43 7.40 -25.25
C LYS A 194 -40.93 8.13 -26.50
N ILE A 195 -39.71 7.80 -26.97
CA ILE A 195 -39.16 8.33 -28.23
C ILE A 195 -39.93 7.78 -29.44
N SER A 196 -40.34 6.51 -29.41
CA SER A 196 -41.13 5.88 -30.48
C SER A 196 -42.58 6.36 -30.59
N VAL A 197 -43.14 6.95 -29.52
CA VAL A 197 -44.52 7.48 -29.50
C VAL A 197 -44.55 8.99 -29.78
N CYS A 198 -43.42 9.68 -29.63
CA CYS A 198 -43.29 11.11 -29.91
C CYS A 198 -42.68 11.43 -31.29
N ASN A 199 -42.29 10.41 -32.06
CA ASN A 199 -41.98 10.48 -33.50
C ASN A 199 -43.13 9.87 -34.29
#